data_AF-A0A9D2R2E3-F1
#
_entry.id   AF-A0A9D2R2E3-F1
#
_cell.length_a   1.000
_cell.length_b   1.000
_cell.length_c   1.000
_cell.angle_alpha   90.00
_cell.angle_beta   90.00
_cell.angle_gamma   90.00
#
_symmetry.space_group_name_H-M   'P 1'
#
loop_
_entity.id
_entity.type
_entity.pdbx_description
1 polymer ?
#
loop_
_entity_poly.entity_id
_entity_poly.type
_entity_poly.pdbx_seq_one_letter_code
_entity_poly.pdbx_strand_id
1 'polypeptide(L)' 'MYYPDEVIEEVRSRNDIVDVISGYVRLQKKGANYFGLCPFHNEKSPSFSVSRSKQMYYCFGCGAGGNVFTFLMEYEND' A
#
# COMPACT_ATOMS: atom_id res chain seq x y z
N MET A 1 10.02 13.18 -18.50
CA MET A 1 8.79 13.99 -18.40
C MET A 1 8.58 14.30 -16.93
N TYR A 2 8.31 15.56 -16.56
CA TYR A 2 8.05 15.96 -15.18
C TYR A 2 6.59 16.41 -15.09
N TYR A 3 5.91 15.99 -14.02
CA TYR A 3 4.54 16.42 -13.71
C TYR A 3 4.58 17.37 -12.50
N PRO A 4 3.68 18.38 -12.43
CA PRO A 4 3.55 19.23 -11.25
C PRO A 4 3.11 18.44 -10.01
N ASP A 5 3.60 18.82 -8.83
CA ASP A 5 3.25 18.18 -7.55
C ASP A 5 1.74 18.19 -7.29
N GLU A 6 1.05 19.27 -7.68
CA GLU A 6 -0.42 19.36 -7.54
C GLU A 6 -1.14 18.26 -8.31
N VAL A 7 -0.68 17.95 -9.53
CA VAL A 7 -1.25 16.88 -10.35
C VAL A 7 -0.97 15.52 -9.72
N ILE A 8 0.23 15.31 -9.17
CA ILE A 8 0.61 14.08 -8.47
C ILE A 8 -0.29 13.87 -7.24
N GLU A 9 -0.51 14.92 -6.45
CA GLU A 9 -1.36 14.87 -5.26
C GLU A 9 -2.86 14.73 -5.59
N GLU A 10 -3.34 15.34 -6.67
CA GLU A 10 -4.70 15.12 -7.18
C GLU A 10 -4.91 13.65 -7.56
N VAL A 11 -3.97 13.06 -8.30
CA VAL A 11 -4.03 11.64 -8.65
C VAL A 11 -3.98 10.78 -7.40
N ARG A 12 -3.06 11.05 -6.46
CA ARG A 12 -2.94 10.30 -5.21
C ARG A 12 -4.23 10.34 -4.39
N SER A 13 -4.81 11.52 -4.22
CA SER A 13 -6.01 11.73 -3.38
C SER A 13 -7.28 11.10 -3.96
N ARG A 14 -7.35 10.93 -5.28
CA ARG A 14 -8.46 10.25 -5.97
C ARG A 14 -8.40 8.72 -5.94
N ASN A 15 -7.30 8.14 -5.47
CA ASN A 15 -7.10 6.70 -5.45
C ASN A 15 -6.99 6.21 -4.00
N ASP A 16 -8.02 5.47 -3.54
CA ASP A 16 -7.99 4.86 -2.22
C ASP A 16 -6.94 3.74 -2.18
N ILE A 17 -5.97 3.86 -1.27
CA ILE A 17 -4.87 2.90 -1.17
C ILE A 17 -5.33 1.46 -0.91
N VAL A 18 -6.43 1.25 -0.19
CA VAL A 18 -6.95 -0.11 0.07
C VAL A 18 -7.50 -0.69 -1.22
N ASP A 19 -8.19 0.11 -2.03
CA ASP A 19 -8.79 -0.38 -3.27
C ASP A 19 -7.70 -0.73 -4.29
N VAL A 20 -6.67 0.10 -4.42
CA VAL A 20 -5.51 -0.18 -5.29
C VAL A 20 -4.77 -1.43 -4.82
N ILE A 21 -4.35 -1.49 -3.56
CA ILE A 21 -3.56 -2.62 -3.05
C ILE A 21 -4.36 -3.93 -3.05
N SER A 22 -5.69 -3.88 -2.86
CA SER A 22 -6.53 -5.08 -2.93
C SER A 22 -6.57 -5.74 -4.31
N GLY A 23 -6.16 -5.02 -5.37
CA GLY A 23 -5.93 -5.59 -6.70
C GLY A 23 -4.68 -6.48 -6.79
N TYR A 24 -3.73 -6.32 -5.86
CA TYR A 24 -2.43 -7.01 -5.86
C TYR A 24 -2.27 -8.00 -4.71
N VAL A 25 -2.78 -7.63 -3.53
CA VAL A 25 -2.61 -8.38 -2.28
C VAL A 25 -3.97 -8.73 -1.72
N ARG A 26 -4.16 -9.99 -1.35
CA ARG A 26 -5.38 -10.41 -0.65
C ARG A 26 -5.39 -9.82 0.75
N LEU A 27 -6.29 -8.85 0.97
CA LEU A 27 -6.46 -8.16 2.23
C LEU A 27 -7.72 -8.62 2.98
N GLN A 28 -7.64 -8.65 4.31
CA GLN A 28 -8.76 -8.89 5.22
C GLN A 28 -8.90 -7.74 6.21
N LYS A 29 -10.09 -7.20 6.36
CA LYS A 29 -10.36 -6.12 7.31
C LYS A 29 -10.22 -6.63 8.75
N LYS A 30 -9.45 -5.90 9.58
CA LYS A 30 -9.32 -6.12 11.03
C LYS A 30 -9.34 -4.77 11.75
N GLY A 31 -10.45 -4.50 12.43
CA GLY A 31 -10.69 -3.19 13.05
C GLY A 31 -10.72 -2.07 11.98
N ALA A 32 -9.88 -1.05 12.17
CA ALA A 32 -9.79 0.11 11.27
C ALA A 32 -8.89 -0.12 10.04
N ASN A 33 -8.06 -1.18 10.04
CA ASN A 33 -7.08 -1.45 9.00
C ASN A 33 -7.40 -2.75 8.25
N TYR A 34 -6.64 -3.01 7.20
CA TYR A 34 -6.70 -4.22 6.38
C TYR A 34 -5.36 -4.94 6.45
N PHE A 35 -5.36 -6.27 6.51
CA PHE A 35 -4.16 -7.06 6.69
C PHE A 35 -4.02 -8.16 5.64
N GLY A 36 -2.79 -8.43 5.21
CA GLY A 36 -2.42 -9.50 4.28
C GLY A 36 -1.00 -10.00 4.52
N LEU A 37 -0.57 -10.98 3.72
CA LEU A 37 0.86 -11.34 3.64
C LEU A 37 1.59 -10.22 2.91
N CYS A 38 2.79 -9.87 3.37
CA CYS A 38 3.63 -8.90 2.71
C CYS A 38 4.06 -9.41 1.33
N PRO A 39 3.94 -8.59 0.27
CA PRO A 39 4.49 -8.96 -1.03
C PRO A 39 6.01 -8.76 -1.11
N PHE A 40 6.61 -8.00 -0.20
CA PHE A 40 8.02 -7.58 -0.24
C PHE A 40 8.97 -8.49 0.54
N HIS A 41 8.45 -9.49 1.25
CA HIS A 41 9.28 -10.52 1.89
C HIS A 41 8.49 -11.81 2.09
N ASN A 42 9.19 -12.95 2.12
CA ASN A 42 8.55 -14.24 2.28
C ASN A 42 8.17 -14.50 3.75
N GLU A 43 6.87 -14.66 4.03
CA GLU A 43 6.36 -14.92 5.38
C GLU A 43 5.12 -15.83 5.38
N LYS A 44 4.83 -16.42 6.55
CA LYS A 44 3.64 -17.28 6.75
C LYS A 44 2.52 -16.60 7.52
N SER A 45 2.84 -15.53 8.27
CA SER A 45 1.90 -14.83 9.12
C SER A 45 1.67 -13.42 8.57
N PRO A 46 0.43 -12.94 8.42
CA PRO A 46 0.15 -11.60 7.90
C PRO A 46 0.82 -10.51 8.75
N SER A 47 1.78 -9.79 8.17
CA SER A 47 2.39 -8.60 8.80
C SER A 47 2.16 -7.31 8.01
N PHE A 48 1.57 -7.39 6.83
CA PHE A 48 1.29 -6.24 5.98
C PHE A 48 -0.05 -5.60 6.34
N SER A 49 -0.03 -4.33 6.75
CA SER A 49 -1.20 -3.54 7.15
C SER A 49 -1.43 -2.38 6.20
N VAL A 50 -2.66 -2.17 5.77
CA VAL A 50 -3.11 -1.02 4.97
C VAL A 50 -4.15 -0.23 5.74
N SER A 51 -3.94 1.07 5.86
CA SER A 51 -4.84 1.98 6.57
C SER A 51 -5.54 2.91 5.59
N ARG A 52 -6.86 2.75 5.46
CA ARG A 52 -7.69 3.63 4.61
C ARG A 52 -7.69 5.07 5.11
N SER A 53 -7.76 5.29 6.42
CA SER A 53 -7.81 6.65 6.98
C SER A 53 -6.49 7.39 6.80
N LYS A 54 -5.35 6.69 6.92
CA LYS A 54 -4.03 7.28 6.77
C LYS A 54 -3.52 7.30 5.32
N GLN A 55 -4.21 6.61 4.40
CA GLN A 55 -3.77 6.42 3.01
C GLN A 55 -2.31 5.91 2.91
N MET A 56 -1.96 4.92 3.74
CA MET A 56 -0.63 4.32 3.80
C MET A 56 -0.67 2.81 4.05
N TYR A 57 0.41 2.13 3.66
CA TYR A 57 0.71 0.76 4.09
C TYR A 57 1.93 0.73 5.01
N TYR A 58 2.02 -0.34 5.81
CA TYR A 58 3.20 -0.67 6.58
C TYR A 58 3.27 -2.17 6.83
N CYS A 59 4.43 -2.75 6.61
CA CYS A 59 4.74 -4.13 6.93
C CYS A 59 5.49 -4.19 8.27
N PHE A 60 4.88 -4.83 9.27
CA PHE A 60 5.49 -5.01 10.59
C PHE A 60 6.61 -6.08 10.60
N GLY A 61 6.75 -6.87 9.53
CA GLY A 61 7.79 -7.89 9.40
C GLY A 61 9.10 -7.36 8.81
N CYS A 62 9.04 -6.63 7.70
CA CYS A 62 10.22 -6.13 6.99
C CYS A 62 10.42 -4.61 7.07
N GLY A 63 9.43 -3.86 7.57
CA GLY A 63 9.49 -2.40 7.68
C GLY A 63 9.12 -1.64 6.41
N ALA A 64 8.85 -2.32 5.28
CA ALA A 64 8.36 -1.68 4.05
C ALA A 64 7.09 -0.87 4.35
N GLY A 65 7.01 0.34 3.82
CA GLY A 65 5.91 1.23 4.14
C GLY A 65 5.93 2.50 3.31
N GLY A 66 4.75 3.04 3.04
CA GLY A 66 4.62 4.22 2.19
C GLY A 66 3.19 4.46 1.76
N ASN A 67 3.05 5.25 0.70
CA ASN A 67 1.76 5.54 0.07
C ASN A 67 1.51 4.61 -1.13
N VAL A 68 0.43 4.85 -1.87
CA VAL A 68 0.06 4.07 -3.05
C VAL A 68 1.13 4.06 -4.14
N PHE A 69 1.86 5.18 -4.34
CA PHE A 69 2.94 5.24 -5.32
C PHE A 69 4.15 4.46 -4.86
N THR A 70 4.56 4.58 -3.59
CA THR A 70 5.66 3.76 -3.02
C THR A 70 5.37 2.28 -3.23
N PHE A 71 4.14 1.84 -2.92
CA PHE A 71 3.72 0.46 -3.11
C PHE A 71 3.87 0.01 -4.57
N LEU A 72 3.30 0.77 -5.52
CA LEU A 72 3.35 0.40 -6.95
C LEU A 72 4.77 0.43 -7.50
N MET A 73 5.57 1.42 -7.09
CA MET A 73 6.98 1.51 -7.49
C MET A 73 7.79 0.34 -6.95
N GLU A 74 7.57 -0.10 -5.71
CA GLU A 74 8.29 -1.27 -5.18
C GLU A 74 7.78 -2.57 -5.83
N TYR A 75 6.46 -2.74 -5.91
CA TYR A 75 5.84 -3.99 -6.37
C TYR A 75 6.06 -4.28 -7.86
N GLU A 76 6.06 -3.27 -8.72
CA GLU A 76 6.18 -3.45 -10.17
C GLU A 76 7.64 -3.41 -10.68
N ASN A 77 8.61 -3.10 -9.81
CA ASN A 77 10.04 -3.03 -10.18
C ASN A 77 10.88 -4.21 -9.63
N ASP A 78 10.27 -5.18 -8.95
CA ASP A 78 10.92 -6.41 -8.45
C ASP A 78 10.66 -7.65 -9.33
#